data_AF-A0A914WCB4-F1
#
_entry.id   AF-A0A914WCB4-F1
#
_cell.length_a   1.000
_cell.length_b   1.000
_cell.length_c   1.000
_cell.angle_alpha   90.00
_cell.angle_beta   90.00
_cell.angle_gamma   90.00
#
_symmetry.space_group_name_H-M   'P 1'
#
loop_
_entity.id
_entity.type
_entity.pdbx_description
1 polymer ?
#
loop_
_entity_poly.entity_id
_entity_poly.type
_entity_poly.pdbx_seq_one_letter_code
_entity_poly.pdbx_strand_id
1 'polypeptide(L)'
;MAPRLLMAILVLMAWSAPIQSVPRGKYNRGHHNRAPGSGCELAMQPIPGMNPIVRTDSNGRSCRGNITTQVCVGFCETFEMRSENDVLL
;
A
#
# COMPACT_ATOMS: atom_id res chain seq x y z
N MET A 1 19.97 39.23 -31.02
CA MET A 1 19.58 38.54 -29.76
C MET A 1 19.23 37.10 -30.12
N ALA A 2 20.02 36.14 -29.62
CA ALA A 2 20.03 34.77 -30.15
C ALA A 2 18.89 33.92 -29.55
N PRO A 3 17.99 33.33 -30.38
CA PRO A 3 16.84 32.53 -29.91
C PRO A 3 17.26 31.25 -29.16
N ARG A 4 18.53 30.85 -29.29
CA ARG A 4 19.12 29.72 -28.58
C ARG A 4 19.28 29.94 -27.07
N LEU A 5 19.49 31.20 -26.65
CA LEU A 5 19.62 31.53 -25.22
C LEU A 5 18.27 31.41 -24.49
N LEU A 6 17.19 31.80 -25.18
CA LEU A 6 15.84 31.74 -24.63
C LEU A 6 15.39 30.29 -24.38
N MET A 7 15.72 29.39 -25.30
CA MET A 7 15.41 27.97 -25.17
C MET A 7 16.18 27.31 -24.02
N ALA A 8 17.45 27.67 -23.81
CA ALA A 8 18.23 27.15 -22.68
C ALA A 8 17.66 27.58 -21.32
N ILE A 9 17.19 28.82 -21.22
CA ILE A 9 16.56 29.35 -20.00
C ILE A 9 15.22 28.63 -19.72
N LEU A 10 14.41 28.36 -20.75
CA LEU A 10 13.15 27.62 -20.58
C LEU A 10 13.36 26.18 -20.09
N VAL A 11 14.41 25.50 -20.55
CA VAL A 11 14.74 24.14 -20.08
C VAL A 11 15.21 24.13 -18.63
N LEU A 12 16.01 25.12 -18.21
CA LEU A 12 16.47 25.24 -16.82
C LEU A 12 15.32 25.52 -15.84
N MET A 13 14.31 26.28 -16.27
CA MET A 13 13.12 26.56 -15.46
C MET A 13 12.14 25.39 -15.38
N ALA A 14 12.14 24.48 -16.37
CA ALA A 14 11.30 23.30 -16.36
C ALA A 14 11.84 22.16 -15.47
N TRP A 15 13.15 22.13 -15.21
CA TRP A 15 13.79 21.04 -14.45
C TRP A 15 13.90 21.27 -12.94
N SER A 16 13.62 22.49 -12.48
CA SER A 16 13.62 22.86 -11.06
C SER A 16 12.25 22.70 -10.38
N ALA A 17 11.26 22.12 -11.07
CA ALA A 17 9.98 21.81 -10.46
C ALA A 17 10.21 20.79 -9.31
N PRO A 18 9.89 21.14 -8.05
CA PRO A 18 9.97 20.18 -6.97
C PRO A 18 8.97 19.06 -7.27
N ILE A 19 9.47 17.82 -7.31
CA ILE A 19 8.63 16.63 -7.32
C ILE A 19 7.76 16.72 -6.07
N GLN A 20 6.51 17.16 -6.24
CA GLN A 20 5.54 17.19 -5.16
C GLN A 20 5.38 15.74 -4.71
N SER A 21 5.93 15.44 -3.54
CA SER A 21 5.72 14.18 -2.85
C SER A 21 4.23 13.89 -2.85
N VAL A 22 3.82 12.78 -3.48
CA VAL A 22 2.44 12.32 -3.46
C VAL A 22 2.01 12.32 -1.99
N PRO A 23 0.97 13.08 -1.61
CA PRO A 23 0.52 13.08 -0.23
C PRO A 23 0.12 11.64 0.10
N ARG A 24 0.68 11.07 1.18
CA ARG A 24 0.14 9.84 1.77
C ARG A 24 -1.31 10.15 2.08
N GLY A 25 -2.21 9.67 1.23
CA GLY A 25 -3.64 9.81 1.44
C GLY A 25 -3.95 9.29 2.84
N LYS A 26 -4.45 10.16 3.71
CA LYS A 26 -5.09 9.70 4.94
C LYS A 26 -6.32 8.92 4.50
N TYR A 27 -6.21 7.59 4.46
CA TYR A 27 -7.35 6.74 4.20
C TYR A 27 -8.36 6.98 5.32
N ASN A 28 -9.48 7.60 4.97
CA ASN A 28 -10.54 7.93 5.91
C ASN A 28 -11.06 6.63 6.52
N ARG A 29 -10.83 6.50 7.83
CA ARG A 29 -11.36 5.43 8.66
C ARG A 29 -12.86 5.64 8.78
N GLY A 30 -13.62 5.07 7.86
CA GLY A 30 -15.04 4.81 8.08
C GLY A 30 -15.16 3.83 9.23
N HIS A 31 -15.26 4.34 10.46
CA HIS A 31 -15.69 3.55 11.61
C HIS A 31 -17.17 3.20 11.40
N HIS A 32 -17.43 2.14 10.63
CA HIS A 32 -18.69 1.44 10.74
C HIS A 32 -18.66 0.67 12.06
N ASN A 33 -19.72 0.83 12.87
CA ASN A 33 -19.95 0.11 14.12
C ASN A 33 -20.17 -1.39 13.86
N ARG A 34 -19.14 -2.11 13.40
CA ARG A 34 -19.16 -3.57 13.25
C ARG A 34 -18.43 -4.18 14.45
N ALA A 35 -19.00 -5.22 15.02
CA ALA A 35 -18.36 -5.97 16.10
C ALA A 35 -17.03 -6.54 15.59
N PRO A 36 -15.96 -6.56 16.42
CA PRO A 36 -14.68 -7.16 16.03
C PRO A 36 -14.91 -8.59 15.54
N GLY A 37 -14.57 -8.87 14.27
CA GLY A 37 -14.74 -10.18 13.62
C GLY A 37 -15.93 -10.33 12.67
N SER A 38 -16.67 -9.26 12.35
CA SER A 38 -17.88 -9.33 11.51
C SER A 38 -17.69 -8.98 10.02
N GLY A 39 -16.45 -8.89 9.53
CA GLY A 39 -16.17 -8.64 8.12
C GLY A 39 -14.69 -8.62 7.76
N CYS A 40 -14.39 -8.45 6.47
CA CYS A 40 -13.05 -8.25 5.95
C CYS A 40 -12.67 -6.77 6.03
N GLU A 41 -11.59 -6.45 6.74
CA GLU A 41 -11.17 -5.09 7.06
C GLU A 41 -9.74 -4.80 6.62
N LEU A 42 -9.46 -3.54 6.26
CA LEU A 42 -8.10 -3.10 5.95
C LEU A 42 -7.28 -2.91 7.23
N ALA A 43 -6.20 -3.67 7.38
CA ALA A 43 -5.29 -3.61 8.51
C ALA A 43 -3.83 -3.46 8.05
N MET A 44 -2.99 -2.83 8.87
CA MET A 44 -1.54 -2.82 8.67
C MET A 44 -0.95 -4.09 9.29
N GLN A 45 -0.32 -4.95 8.48
CA GLN A 45 0.35 -6.16 8.96
C GLN A 45 1.80 -6.23 8.50
N PRO A 46 2.68 -6.88 9.28
CA PRO A 46 4.04 -7.17 8.83
C PRO A 46 4.00 -8.12 7.64
N ILE A 47 4.89 -7.93 6.67
CA ILE A 47 4.99 -8.86 5.55
C ILE A 47 5.61 -10.18 6.06
N PRO A 48 4.94 -11.33 5.90
CA PRO A 48 5.46 -12.62 6.34
C PRO A 48 6.86 -12.88 5.76
N GLY A 49 7.79 -13.32 6.61
CA GLY A 49 9.16 -13.66 6.19
C GLY A 49 10.09 -12.48 5.89
N MET A 50 9.61 -11.22 5.95
CA MET A 50 10.43 -10.03 5.69
C MET A 50 10.72 -9.20 6.95
N ASN A 51 10.11 -9.51 8.09
CA ASN A 51 10.19 -8.72 9.30
C ASN A 51 10.82 -9.51 10.46
N PRO A 52 11.89 -9.02 11.12
CA PRO A 52 12.62 -7.80 10.81
C PRO A 52 13.46 -7.93 9.53
N ILE A 53 13.51 -6.85 8.74
CA ILE A 53 14.48 -6.77 7.66
C ILE A 53 15.82 -6.36 8.27
N VAL A 54 16.83 -7.21 8.12
CA VAL A 54 18.20 -6.91 8.54
C VAL A 54 19.04 -6.79 7.29
N ARG A 55 19.69 -5.63 7.11
CA ARG A 55 20.62 -5.38 6.02
C ARG A 55 21.93 -4.89 6.60
N THR A 56 23.02 -5.48 6.13
CA THR A 56 24.38 -5.10 6.49
C THR A 56 25.01 -4.38 5.31
N ASP A 57 25.57 -3.20 5.56
CA ASP A 57 26.30 -2.45 4.55
C ASP A 57 27.70 -3.05 4.30
N SER A 58 28.41 -2.53 3.30
CA SER A 58 29.77 -2.97 2.96
C SER A 58 30.80 -2.69 4.07
N ASN A 59 30.48 -1.80 5.02
CA ASN A 59 31.32 -1.44 6.15
C ASN A 59 31.00 -2.29 7.40
N GLY A 60 30.15 -3.32 7.28
CA GLY A 60 29.76 -4.21 8.36
C GLY A 60 28.71 -3.64 9.32
N ARG A 61 28.16 -2.45 9.06
CA ARG A 61 27.10 -1.88 9.89
C ARG A 61 25.76 -2.49 9.52
N SER A 62 25.01 -2.93 10.52
CA SER A 62 23.70 -3.57 10.32
C SER A 62 22.56 -2.66 10.74
N CYS A 63 21.58 -2.48 9.86
CA CYS A 63 20.35 -1.76 10.12
C CYS A 63 19.19 -2.75 10.25
N ARG A 64 18.32 -2.53 11.23
CA ARG A 64 17.10 -3.33 11.47
C ARG A 64 15.87 -2.50 11.19
N GLY A 65 15.04 -2.94 10.26
CA GLY A 65 13.78 -2.29 9.90
C GLY A 65 12.57 -3.17 10.18
N ASN A 66 11.42 -2.54 10.40
CA ASN A 66 10.12 -3.19 10.44
C ASN A 66 9.28 -2.69 9.27
N ILE A 67 8.88 -3.60 8.38
CA ILE A 67 8.06 -3.29 7.21
C ILE A 67 6.66 -3.84 7.42
N THR A 68 5.70 -2.93 7.48
CA THR A 68 4.26 -3.23 7.51
C THR A 68 3.59 -2.69 6.26
N THR A 69 2.67 -3.47 5.68
CA THR A 69 1.86 -3.07 4.53
C THR A 69 0.37 -3.20 4.85
N GLN A 70 -0.46 -2.52 4.06
CA GLN A 70 -1.90 -2.62 4.17
C GLN A 70 -2.36 -3.94 3.53
N VAL A 71 -3.15 -4.71 4.26
CA VAL A 71 -3.75 -5.98 3.83
C VAL A 71 -5.22 -6.02 4.24
N CYS A 72 -6.01 -6.85 3.57
CA CYS A 72 -7.37 -7.16 4.00
C CYS A 72 -7.34 -8.39 4.91
N VAL A 73 -7.92 -8.28 6.11
CA VAL A 73 -7.96 -9.34 7.13
C VAL A 73 -9.41 -9.53 7.55
N GLY A 74 -9.86 -10.79 7.54
CA GLY A 74 -11.17 -11.15 8.06
C GLY A 74 -11.81 -12.26 7.24
N PHE A 75 -13.11 -12.43 7.44
CA PHE A 75 -13.90 -13.47 6.81
C PHE A 75 -15.02 -12.84 5.97
N CYS A 76 -15.37 -13.51 4.88
CA CYS A 76 -16.53 -13.17 4.06
C CYS A 76 -17.63 -14.17 4.34
N GLU A 77 -18.87 -13.68 4.49
CA GLU A 77 -20.04 -14.55 4.58
C GLU A 77 -20.21 -15.32 3.27
N THR A 78 -20.41 -16.63 3.37
CA THR A 78 -20.70 -17.51 2.23
C THR A 78 -22.05 -18.17 2.46
N PHE A 79 -22.85 -18.30 1.40
CA PHE A 79 -24.16 -18.94 1.46
C PHE A 79 -24.20 -20.11 0.47
N GLU A 80 -24.64 -21.27 0.92
CA GLU A 80 -24.90 -22.41 0.05
C GLU A 80 -26.31 -22.31 -0.53
N MET A 81 -26.45 -22.51 -1.84
CA MET A 81 -27.74 -22.66 -2.48
C MET A 81 -28.05 -24.15 -2.56
N ARG A 82 -29.09 -24.59 -1.86
CA ARG A 82 -29.58 -25.97 -1.99
C ARG A 82 -30.23 -26.10 -3.37
N SER A 83 -29.65 -26.93 -4.24
CA SER A 83 -30.32 -27.36 -5.46
C SER A 83 -31.41 -28.36 -5.08
N GLU A 84 -32.65 -28.12 -5.50
CA GLU A 84 -33.84 -28.93 -5.16
C GLU A 84 -33.86 -30.33 -5.83
N ASN A 85 -32.71 -30.85 -6.29
CA ASN A 85 -32.61 -32.16 -6.95
C ASN A 85 -31.57 -33.12 -6.36
N ASP A 86 -30.92 -32.79 -5.24
CA ASP A 86 -30.00 -33.72 -4.55
C ASP A 86 -30.72 -34.64 -3.54
N VAL A 87 -31.86 -35.20 -3.93
CA VAL A 87 -32.49 -36.35 -3.25
C VAL A 87 -32.88 -37.38 -4.31
N LEU A 88 -31.90 -38.17 -4.74
CA LEU A 88 -32.13 -39.47 -5.37
C LEU A 88 -30.86 -40.30 -5.20
N LEU A 89 -30.76 -40.95 -4.04
CA LEU A 89 -30.21 -42.30 -3.83
C LEU A 89 -30.54 -42.77 -2.42
#